data_AF-A0AAU8GT35-F1
#
_entry.id   AF-A0AAU8GT35-F1
#
_cell.length_a   1.000
_cell.length_b   1.000
_cell.length_c   1.000
_cell.angle_alpha   90.00
_cell.angle_beta   90.00
_cell.angle_gamma   90.00
#
_symmetry.space_group_name_H-M   'P 1'
#
loop_
_entity.id
_entity.type
_entity.pdbx_description
1 polymer ?
#
loop_
_entity_poly.entity_id
_entity_poly.type
_entity_poly.pdbx_seq_one_letter_code
_entity_poly.pdbx_strand_id
1 'polypeptide(L)'
;MDYPAESLNAGLEYMRMEYGGYFAGFKMLEINLFIQMINLHDKWLDKLVPHLVANSYRLRQLFALKYIDEDSKIVELKISEV
;
A
#
# COMPACT_ATOMS: atom_id res chain seq x y z
N MET A 1 10.58 -1.98 -12.84
CA MET A 1 9.63 -1.23 -11.98
C MET A 1 8.70 -2.31 -11.53
N ASP A 2 9.13 -3.02 -10.48
CA ASP A 2 8.61 -4.36 -10.26
C ASP A 2 7.35 -4.21 -9.43
N TYR A 3 6.27 -4.84 -9.89
CA TYR A 3 5.01 -4.77 -9.17
C TYR A 3 5.22 -5.35 -7.75
N PRO A 4 4.50 -4.86 -6.73
CA PRO A 4 4.65 -5.35 -5.35
C PRO A 4 4.67 -6.88 -5.25
N ALA A 5 3.77 -7.56 -5.96
CA ALA A 5 3.73 -9.02 -6.03
C ALA A 5 4.96 -9.66 -6.69
N GLU A 6 5.51 -9.06 -7.75
CA GLU A 6 6.73 -9.55 -8.41
C GLU A 6 7.95 -9.38 -7.50
N SER A 7 8.04 -8.25 -6.79
CA SER A 7 9.13 -8.01 -5.84
C SER A 7 9.09 -8.95 -4.63
N LEU A 8 7.90 -9.36 -4.21
CA LEU A 8 7.69 -10.38 -3.19
C LEU A 8 8.15 -11.76 -3.70
N ASN A 9 7.66 -12.16 -4.88
CA ASN A 9 8.01 -13.45 -5.49
C ASN A 9 9.51 -13.57 -5.77
N ALA A 10 10.14 -12.51 -6.30
CA ALA A 10 11.57 -12.48 -6.57
C ALA A 10 12.39 -12.65 -5.28
N GLY A 11 11.96 -12.01 -4.18
CA GLY A 11 12.61 -12.17 -2.89
C GLY A 11 12.47 -13.57 -2.30
N LEU A 12 11.27 -14.16 -2.40
CA LEU A 12 11.06 -15.54 -1.98
C LEU A 12 11.88 -16.51 -2.81
N GLU A 13 11.98 -16.29 -4.12
CA GLU A 13 12.77 -17.13 -5.01
C GLU A 13 14.26 -17.03 -4.68
N TYR A 14 14.77 -15.83 -4.40
CA TYR A 14 16.13 -15.63 -3.92
C TYR A 14 16.39 -16.39 -2.61
N MET A 15 15.51 -16.22 -1.61
CA MET A 15 15.61 -16.95 -0.33
C MET A 15 15.55 -18.46 -0.54
N ARG A 16 14.68 -18.95 -1.43
CA ARG A 16 14.57 -20.38 -1.76
C ARG A 16 15.88 -20.92 -2.33
N MET A 17 16.53 -20.17 -3.22
CA MET A 17 17.82 -20.56 -3.81
C MET A 17 18.92 -20.65 -2.76
N GLU A 18 18.99 -19.71 -1.82
CA GLU A 18 19.95 -19.73 -0.70
C GLU A 18 19.80 -20.98 0.20
N TYR A 19 18.57 -21.47 0.37
CA TYR A 19 18.30 -22.70 1.14
C TYR A 19 18.45 -24.00 0.32
N GLY A 20 19.03 -23.95 -0.88
CA GLY A 20 19.26 -25.14 -1.71
C GLY A 20 18.08 -25.50 -2.62
N GLY A 21 17.18 -24.55 -2.89
CA GLY A 21 16.10 -24.68 -3.86
C GLY A 21 14.77 -25.15 -3.28
N TYR A 22 14.60 -25.24 -1.96
CA TYR A 22 13.30 -25.52 -1.36
C TYR A 22 13.22 -24.97 0.06
N PHE A 23 12.00 -24.75 0.53
CA PHE A 23 11.75 -24.48 1.95
C PHE A 23 11.52 -25.79 2.68
N ALA A 24 12.16 -25.97 3.83
CA ALA A 24 12.09 -27.20 4.62
C ALA A 24 10.70 -27.51 5.24
N GLY A 25 9.72 -26.62 5.04
CA GLY A 25 8.34 -26.83 5.47
C GLY A 25 7.52 -25.55 5.39
N PHE A 26 6.20 -25.67 5.59
CA PHE A 26 5.26 -24.56 5.54
C PHE A 26 5.62 -23.43 6.52
N LYS A 27 5.99 -23.79 7.74
CA LYS A 27 6.41 -22.83 8.76
C LYS A 27 7.65 -22.01 8.36
N MET A 28 8.58 -22.63 7.62
CA MET A 28 9.76 -21.93 7.13
C MET A 28 9.40 -20.98 5.98
N LEU A 29 8.46 -21.36 5.11
CA LEU A 29 7.92 -20.47 4.08
C LEU A 29 7.20 -19.27 4.71
N GLU A 30 6.37 -19.48 5.74
CA GLU A 30 5.65 -18.40 6.43
C GLU A 30 6.60 -17.37 7.05
N ILE A 31 7.67 -17.84 7.71
CA ILE A 31 8.68 -16.95 8.31
C ILE A 31 9.38 -16.14 7.21
N ASN A 32 9.80 -16.78 6.12
CA ASN A 32 10.48 -16.07 5.03
C ASN A 32 9.54 -15.08 4.32
N LEU A 33 8.27 -15.43 4.14
CA LEU A 33 7.24 -14.55 3.61
C LEU A 33 7.07 -13.30 4.48
N PHE A 34 7.01 -13.49 5.80
CA PHE A 34 6.90 -12.41 6.76
C PHE A 34 8.11 -11.47 6.71
N ILE A 35 9.32 -12.04 6.71
CA ILE A 35 10.57 -11.26 6.60
C ILE A 35 10.58 -10.45 5.30
N GLN A 36 10.21 -11.06 4.17
CA GLN A 36 10.20 -10.37 2.89
C GLN A 36 9.16 -9.26 2.82
N MET A 37 7.98 -9.45 3.42
CA MET A 37 6.96 -8.41 3.54
C MET A 37 7.47 -7.21 4.33
N ILE A 38 8.14 -7.42 5.46
CA ILE A 38 8.73 -6.32 6.25
C ILE A 38 9.81 -5.59 5.45
N ASN A 39 10.71 -6.32 4.79
CA ASN A 39 11.78 -5.71 4.00
C ASN A 39 11.26 -4.85 2.83
N LEU A 40 10.10 -5.21 2.27
CA LEU A 40 9.46 -4.50 1.17
C LEU A 40 8.53 -3.39 1.64
N HIS A 41 7.98 -3.49 2.84
CA HIS A 41 7.07 -2.50 3.42
C HIS A 41 7.67 -1.10 3.40
N ASP A 42 8.90 -0.95 3.91
CA ASP A 42 9.58 0.35 3.94
C ASP A 42 9.82 0.87 2.52
N LYS A 43 10.22 0.01 1.58
CA LYS A 43 10.44 0.38 0.18
C LYS A 43 9.16 0.77 -0.56
N TRP A 44 8.03 0.15 -0.23
CA TRP A 44 6.73 0.48 -0.82
C TRP A 44 6.16 1.77 -0.25
N LEU A 45 6.42 2.07 1.02
CA LEU A 45 6.01 3.32 1.64
C LEU A 45 6.85 4.52 1.16
N ASP A 46 8.15 4.32 0.98
CA ASP A 46 9.07 5.40 0.60
C ASP A 46 8.90 5.82 -0.87
N LYS A 47 8.35 4.92 -1.70
CA LYS A 47 8.18 5.15 -3.13
C LYS A 47 6.77 5.64 -3.45
N LEU A 48 6.63 6.96 -3.60
CA LEU A 48 5.40 7.55 -4.13
C LEU A 48 5.06 6.94 -5.49
N VAL A 49 3.85 6.38 -5.61
CA VAL A 49 3.36 5.79 -6.86
C VAL A 49 3.29 6.91 -7.92
N PRO A 50 4.09 6.87 -9.01
CA PRO A 50 4.23 8.00 -9.94
C PRO A 50 2.91 8.45 -10.56
N HIS A 51 2.00 7.50 -10.84
CA HIS A 51 0.68 7.80 -11.35
C HIS A 51 -0.22 8.52 -10.33
N LEU A 52 -0.09 8.21 -9.04
CA LEU A 52 -0.77 8.93 -7.96
C LEU A 52 -0.21 10.34 -7.81
N VAL A 53 1.11 10.51 -7.91
CA VAL A 53 1.75 11.83 -7.85
C VAL A 53 1.31 12.70 -9.02
N ALA A 54 1.37 12.16 -10.24
CA ALA A 54 0.95 12.84 -11.47
C ALA A 54 -0.54 13.25 -11.43
N ASN A 55 -1.40 12.43 -10.84
CA ASN A 55 -2.83 12.70 -10.71
C ASN A 55 -3.22 13.32 -9.36
N SER A 56 -2.25 13.68 -8.50
CA SER A 56 -2.53 14.10 -7.12
C SER A 56 -3.42 15.33 -7.05
N TYR A 57 -3.25 16.28 -7.99
CA TYR A 57 -4.09 17.46 -8.08
C TYR A 57 -5.54 17.11 -8.42
N ARG A 58 -5.75 16.25 -9.42
CA ARG A 58 -7.08 15.77 -9.82
C ARG A 58 -7.77 15.00 -8.68
N LEU A 59 -7.02 14.17 -7.97
CA LEU A 59 -7.53 13.46 -6.80
C LEU A 59 -7.96 14.43 -5.70
N ARG A 60 -7.13 15.44 -5.37
CA ARG A 60 -7.50 16.49 -4.42
C ARG A 60 -8.78 17.22 -4.82
N GLN A 61 -8.96 17.55 -6.11
CA GLN A 61 -10.19 18.19 -6.60
C GLN A 61 -11.42 17.29 -6.44
N LEU A 62 -11.31 16.01 -6.75
CA LEU A 62 -12.41 15.05 -6.58
C LEU A 62 -12.79 14.89 -5.10
N PHE A 63 -11.79 14.82 -4.20
CA PHE A 63 -12.01 14.77 -2.76
C PHE A 63 -12.68 16.06 -2.26
N ALA A 64 -12.18 17.22 -2.68
CA ALA A 64 -12.79 18.50 -2.34
C ALA A 64 -14.26 18.55 -2.78
N LEU A 65 -14.58 18.20 -4.03
CA LEU A 65 -15.96 18.18 -4.52
C LEU A 65 -16.87 17.22 -3.76
N LYS A 66 -16.34 16.06 -3.35
CA LYS A 66 -17.13 15.04 -2.67
C LYS A 66 -17.39 15.36 -1.19
N TYR A 67 -16.40 15.90 -0.50
CA TYR A 67 -16.43 16.04 0.96
C TYR A 67 -16.68 17.47 1.45
N ILE A 68 -16.44 18.51 0.63
CA ILE A 68 -16.82 19.89 0.99
C ILE A 68 -18.33 20.02 1.15
N ASP A 69 -19.13 19.30 0.34
CA ASP A 69 -20.59 19.30 0.46
C ASP A 69 -21.09 18.58 1.73
N GLU A 70 -20.36 17.56 2.21
CA GLU A 70 -20.68 16.88 3.47
C GLU A 70 -20.37 17.75 4.69
N ASP A 71 -19.22 18.44 4.70
CA ASP A 71 -18.87 19.38 5.77
C ASP A 71 -19.84 20.58 5.82
N SER A 72 -20.29 21.05 4.65
CA SER A 72 -21.28 22.13 4.55
C SER A 72 -22.64 21.71 5.14
N LYS A 73 -23.09 20.47 4.86
CA LYS A 73 -24.31 19.89 5.45
C LYS A 73 -24.20 19.70 6.96
N ILE A 74 -23.03 19.30 7.47
CA ILE A 74 -22.79 19.16 8.91
C ILE A 74 -22.86 20.53 9.62
N VAL A 75 -22.35 21.58 8.99
CA VAL A 75 -22.43 22.95 9.52
C VAL A 75 -23.86 23.49 9.48
N GLU A 76 -24.61 23.25 8.41
CA GLU A 76 -26.03 23.64 8.31
C GLU A 76 -26.92 22.95 9.36
N LEU A 77 -26.72 21.66 9.59
CA LEU A 77 -27.45 20.90 10.63
C LEU A 77 -27.20 21.47 12.04
N LYS A 78 -25.96 21.89 12.34
CA LYS A 78 -25.62 22.50 13.64
C LYS A 78 -26.21 23.90 13.84
N ILE A 79 -26.45 24.65 12.77
CA ILE A 79 -27.06 25.99 12.85
C ILE A 79 -28.58 25.88 13.05
N SER A 80 -29.21 24.81 12.56
CA SER A 80 -30.64 24.56 12.77
C SER A 80 -31.01 23.99 14.15
N GLU A 81 -30.03 23.57 14.95
CA GLU A 81 -30.21 23.07 16.33
C GLU A 81 -30.05 24.17 17.40
N VAL A 82 -29.87 25.43 17.00
CA VAL A 82 -29.82 26.62 17.87
C VAL A 82 -31.00 27.53 17.57
#